data_AF-A0A9E2VKD1-F1
#
_entry.id   AF-A0A9E2VKD1-F1
#
_cell.length_a   1.000
_cell.length_b   1.000
_cell.length_c   1.000
_cell.angle_alpha   90.00
_cell.angle_beta   90.00
_cell.angle_gamma   90.00
#
_symmetry.space_group_name_H-M   'P 1'
#
loop_
_entity.id
_entity.type
_entity.pdbx_description
1 polymer ?
#
loop_
_entity_poly.entity_id
_entity_poly.type
_entity_poly.pdbx_seq_one_letter_code
_entity_poly.pdbx_strand_id
1 'polypeptide(L)' 'MALINQATRELQVKIVYYGPALCGKTTNLEQVHQHVQVETPESKGKLVSLATSSDRTLFFDFLPIEAMS' A
#
# COMPACT_ATOMS: atom_id res chain seq x y z
N MET A 1 12.85 1.93 5.14
CA MET A 1 13.25 3.24 5.70
C MET A 1 12.06 4.16 5.62
N ALA A 2 11.71 4.83 6.71
CA ALA A 2 10.64 5.80 6.72
C ALA A 2 11.21 7.19 6.36
N LEU A 3 10.46 7.96 5.58
CA LEU A 3 10.77 9.34 5.25
C LEU A 3 9.81 10.24 6.03
N ILE A 4 10.36 11.21 6.77
CA ILE A 4 9.58 12.16 7.55
C ILE A 4 9.57 13.49 6.80
N ASN A 5 8.40 13.94 6.36
CA ASN A 5 8.22 15.28 5.84
C ASN A 5 7.74 16.19 6.98
N GLN A 6 8.66 16.97 7.54
CA GLN A 6 8.32 17.85 8.67
C GLN A 6 7.45 19.04 8.27
N ALA A 7 7.48 19.48 7.01
CA ALA A 7 6.68 20.60 6.53
C ALA A 7 5.19 20.21 6.44
N THR A 8 4.91 19.01 5.93
CA THR A 8 3.52 18.48 5.82
C THR A 8 3.09 17.67 7.05
N ARG A 9 4.01 17.38 7.98
CA ARG A 9 3.82 16.47 9.12
C ARG A 9 3.45 15.04 8.69
N GLU A 10 3.92 14.61 7.52
CA GLU A 10 3.65 13.28 6.99
C GLU A 10 4.80 12.30 7.25
N LEU A 11 4.44 11.07 7.60
CA LEU A 11 5.36 9.94 7.70
C LEU A 11 5.11 8.99 6.52
N GLN A 12 6.04 8.94 5.58
CA GLN A 12 5.98 7.98 4.48
C GLN A 12 6.74 6.70 4.85
N VAL A 13 6.05 5.56 4.84
CA VAL A 13 6.62 4.25 5.16
C VAL A 13 6.53 3.34 3.95
N LYS A 14 7.56 2.52 3.73
CA LYS A 14 7.56 1.48 2.69
C LYS A 14 7.51 0.09 3.34
N ILE A 15 6.43 -0.64 3.10
CA ILE A 15 6.25 -2.04 3.50
C ILE A 15 6.49 -2.92 2.27
N VAL A 16 7.31 -3.96 2.42
CA VAL A 16 7.64 -4.89 1.34
C VAL A 16 7.19 -6.29 1.74
N TYR A 17 6.20 -6.83 1.02
CA TYR A 17 5.85 -8.24 1.11
C TYR A 17 6.85 -9.04 0.28
N TYR A 18 7.64 -9.88 0.93
CA TYR A 18 8.66 -10.72 0.29
C TYR A 18 8.39 -12.20 0.53
N GLY A 19 8.70 -13.05 -0.44
CA GLY A 19 8.49 -14.49 -0.35
C GLY A 19 8.31 -15.18 -1.70
N PRO A 20 8.24 -16.53 -1.73
CA PRO A 20 8.11 -17.33 -2.95
C PRO A 20 6.88 -16.99 -3.79
N ALA A 21 6.86 -17.40 -5.07
CA ALA A 21 5.67 -17.29 -5.90
C ALA A 21 4.47 -17.98 -5.23
N LEU A 22 3.25 -17.45 -5.44
CA LEU A 22 1.99 -17.98 -4.90
C LEU A 22 1.86 -18.05 -3.36
N CYS A 23 2.81 -17.51 -2.58
CA CYS A 23 2.73 -17.50 -1.12
C CYS A 23 1.73 -16.49 -0.51
N GLY A 24 0.82 -15.93 -1.32
CA GLY A 24 -0.24 -15.03 -0.84
C GLY A 24 0.13 -13.55 -0.68
N LYS A 25 1.29 -13.08 -1.20
CA LYS A 25 1.69 -11.65 -1.11
C LYS A 25 0.63 -10.71 -1.67
N THR A 26 0.14 -11.03 -2.87
CA THR A 26 -0.90 -10.26 -3.56
C THR A 26 -2.20 -10.25 -2.77
N THR A 27 -2.64 -11.42 -2.34
CA THR A 27 -3.84 -11.57 -1.50
C THR A 27 -3.75 -10.74 -0.23
N ASN A 28 -2.58 -10.66 0.39
CA ASN A 28 -2.41 -9.85 1.60
C ASN A 28 -2.61 -8.34 1.33
N LEU A 29 -2.02 -7.81 0.26
CA LEU A 29 -2.22 -6.41 -0.16
C LEU A 29 -3.69 -6.12 -0.48
N GLU A 30 -4.37 -7.03 -1.18
CA GLU A 30 -5.81 -6.92 -1.48
C GLU A 30 -6.66 -6.90 -0.21
N GLN A 31 -6.36 -7.77 0.76
CA GLN A 31 -7.10 -7.83 2.03
C GLN A 31 -6.87 -6.58 2.88
N VAL A 32 -5.63 -6.10 2.99
CA VAL A 32 -5.33 -4.85 3.71
C VAL A 32 -6.05 -3.68 3.04
N HIS A 33 -5.97 -3.56 1.71
CA HIS A 33 -6.70 -2.53 0.98
C HIS A 33 -8.19 -2.62 1.27
N GLN A 34 -8.81 -3.81 1.16
CA GLN A 34 -10.25 -4.00 1.40
C GLN A 34 -10.69 -3.55 2.80
N HIS A 35 -9.89 -3.84 3.84
CA HIS A 35 -10.28 -3.66 5.24
C HIS A 35 -9.70 -2.42 5.92
N VAL A 36 -8.89 -1.62 5.24
CA VAL A 36 -8.36 -0.38 5.83
C VAL A 36 -9.50 0.56 6.17
N GLN A 37 -9.49 1.05 7.40
CA GLN A 37 -10.44 2.06 7.88
C GLN A 37 -9.92 3.42 7.44
N VAL A 38 -10.75 4.15 6.69
CA VAL A 38 -10.51 5.51 6.24
C VAL A 38 -11.73 6.35 6.60
N GLU A 39 -11.53 7.65 6.83
CA GLU A 39 -12.62 8.55 7.20
C GLU A 39 -13.67 8.67 6.09
N THR A 40 -13.22 8.74 4.83
CA THR A 40 -14.12 8.70 3.67
C THR A 40 -13.68 7.63 2.66
N PRO A 41 -14.62 7.00 1.93
CA PRO A 41 -14.27 6.02 0.90
C PRO A 41 -13.33 6.55 -0.18
N GLU A 42 -13.37 7.85 -0.46
CA GLU A 42 -12.52 8.52 -1.45
C GLU A 42 -11.06 8.65 -0.99
N SER A 43 -10.80 8.62 0.32
CA SER A 43 -9.43 8.64 0.86
C SER A 43 -8.69 7.32 0.63
N LYS A 44 -9.43 6.24 0.31
CA LYS A 44 -8.86 4.95 -0.08
C LYS A 44 -8.38 5.01 -1.52
N GLY A 45 -7.06 5.17 -1.68
CA GLY A 45 -6.37 5.13 -2.98
C GLY A 45 -6.69 3.87 -3.81
N LYS A 46 -6.40 3.92 -5.11
CA LYS A 46 -6.59 2.76 -6.00
C LYS A 46 -5.36 1.84 -5.93
N LEU A 47 -5.60 0.56 -5.65
CA LEU A 47 -4.57 -0.46 -5.78
C LEU A 47 -4.21 -0.65 -7.27
N VAL A 48 -3.03 -0.16 -7.67
CA VAL A 48 -2.53 -0.30 -9.04
C VAL A 48 -1.62 -1.53 -9.14
N SER A 49 -1.95 -2.41 -10.08
CA SER A 49 -1.14 -3.58 -10.43
C SER A 49 -0.48 -3.34 -11.78
N LEU A 50 0.85 -3.40 -11.81
CA LEU A 50 1.61 -3.41 -13.06
C LEU A 50 2.14 -4.82 -13.31
N ALA A 51 1.46 -5.56 -14.18
CA ALA A 51 1.92 -6.85 -14.66
C ALA A 51 3.03 -6.63 -15.69
N THR A 52 4.29 -6.83 -15.29
CA THR A 52 5.39 -6.86 -16.26
C THR A 52 5.46 -8.24 -16.92
N SER A 53 5.88 -8.30 -18.18
CA SER A 53 5.98 -9.53 -18.99
C SER A 53 6.96 -10.59 -18.47
N SER A 54 7.63 -10.33 -17.34
CA SER A 54 8.65 -11.20 -16.74
C SER A 54 8.20 -11.77 -15.37
N ASP A 55 6.89 -11.97 -15.17
CA ASP A 55 6.26 -12.49 -13.94
C ASP A 55 6.51 -11.66 -12.66
N ARG A 56 7.09 -10.46 -12.80
CA ARG A 56 7.27 -9.52 -11.69
C ARG A 56 6.07 -8.60 -11.64
N THR A 57 5.07 -8.97 -10.85
CA THR A 57 3.99 -8.04 -10.51
C THR A 57 4.55 -7.01 -9.53
N LEU A 58 4.59 -5.75 -9.95
CA LEU A 58 4.87 -4.62 -9.07
C LEU A 58 3.53 -4.02 -8.64
N PHE A 59 3.25 -4.10 -7.34
CA PHE A 59 2.17 -3.35 -6.72
C PHE A 59 2.77 -2.13 -6.03
N PHE A 60 2.19 -0.98 -6.31
CA PHE A 60 2.46 0.24 -5.57
C PHE A 60 1.10 0.89 -5.34
N ASP A 61 0.76 1.06 -4.07
CA ASP A 61 -0.40 1.84 -3.66
C ASP A 61 0.10 2.91 -2.70
N PHE A 62 -0.43 4.11 -2.89
CA PHE A 62 -0.23 5.22 -1.97
C PHE A 62 -1.52 5.34 -1.18
N LEU A 63 -1.46 4.89 0.07
CA LEU A 63 -2.59 4.98 0.99
C LEU A 63 -2.30 6.09 2.01
N PRO A 64 -2.77 7.33 1.78
CA PRO A 64 -2.75 8.35 2.80
C PRO A 64 -3.72 7.94 3.89
N ILE A 65 -3.18 7.55 5.05
CA ILE A 65 -3.98 7.31 6.25
C ILE A 65 -3.77 8.51 7.15
N GLU A 66 -4.83 9.26 7.40
CA GLU A 66 -4.85 10.18 8.54
C GLU A 66 -5.08 9.34 9.79
N ALA A 67 -4.11 9.35 10.71
CA ALA A 67 -4.30 8.73 12.01
C ALA A 67 -5.40 9.51 12.73
N MET A 68 -6.49 8.81 13.08
CA MET A 68 -7.63 9.38 13.80
C MET A 68 -7.16 10.28 14.95
N SER A 69 -7.60 11.54 14.96
CA SER A 69 -7.50 12.44 16.11
C SER A 69 -8.65 12.24 17.07
#